data_AF-A0A7X0IHZ0-F1
#
_entry.id   AF-A0A7X0IHZ0-F1
#
_cell.length_a   1.000
_cell.length_b   1.000
_cell.length_c   1.000
_cell.angle_alpha   90.00
_cell.angle_beta   90.00
_cell.angle_gamma   90.00
#
_symmetry.space_group_name_H-M   'P 1'
#
loop_
_entity.id
_entity.type
_entity.pdbx_description
1 polymer ?
#
loop_
_entity_poly.entity_id
_entity_poly.type
_entity_poly.pdbx_seq_one_letter_code
_entity_poly.pdbx_strand_id
1 'polypeptide(L)'
;MDPNVAELLGIDLSDPEVHRENVAIDRDMRLIEQLVHLRKKLGLTQTQVAERMGRSQAAVSDFERLGGDPHLSTIRRYALALGATVHHIVRQASMEASPTRATPPTIRVTSTMGSVFSASLCSGTTTNASADLVRLGE
;
A
#
# COMPACT_ATOMS: atom_id res chain seq x y z
N MET A 1 3.43 -11.45 -13.03
CA MET A 1 3.39 -11.79 -14.47
C MET A 1 4.80 -11.73 -15.00
N ASP A 2 5.27 -12.78 -15.69
CA ASP A 2 6.59 -12.78 -16.31
C ASP A 2 6.59 -11.82 -17.53
N PRO A 3 7.59 -10.94 -17.68
CA PRO A 3 7.57 -9.88 -18.71
C PRO A 3 7.56 -10.44 -20.15
N ASN A 4 8.11 -11.63 -20.34
CA ASN A 4 8.18 -12.31 -21.64
C ASN A 4 6.81 -12.81 -22.15
N VAL A 5 5.84 -12.98 -21.25
CA VAL A 5 4.47 -13.45 -21.60
C VAL A 5 3.57 -12.26 -21.93
N ALA A 6 3.78 -11.11 -21.30
CA ALA A 6 3.06 -9.88 -21.60
C ALA A 6 3.39 -9.34 -23.00
N GLU A 7 4.66 -9.42 -23.40
CA GLU A 7 5.12 -9.06 -24.75
C GLU A 7 4.48 -9.94 -25.83
N LEU A 8 4.35 -11.25 -25.57
CA LEU A 8 3.68 -12.20 -26.49
C LEU A 8 2.18 -11.93 -26.65
N LEU A 9 1.52 -11.43 -25.60
CA LEU A 9 0.08 -11.13 -25.60
C LEU A 9 -0.25 -9.68 -26.00
N GLY A 10 0.76 -8.85 -26.29
CA GLY A 10 0.59 -7.43 -26.62
C GLY A 10 0.04 -6.60 -25.46
N ILE A 11 0.24 -7.05 -24.21
CA ILE A 11 -0.21 -6.34 -23.01
C ILE A 11 0.86 -5.33 -22.61
N ASP A 12 0.52 -4.05 -22.66
CA ASP A 12 1.37 -2.99 -22.12
C ASP A 12 1.28 -2.96 -20.60
N LEU A 13 2.31 -3.47 -19.92
CA LEU A 13 2.42 -3.46 -18.46
C LEU A 13 2.60 -2.05 -17.87
N SER A 14 2.90 -1.05 -18.71
CA SER A 14 2.99 0.35 -18.30
C SER A 14 1.65 1.09 -18.33
N ASP A 15 0.59 0.46 -18.86
CA ASP A 15 -0.76 1.02 -18.82
C ASP A 15 -1.22 1.16 -17.37
N PRO A 16 -1.62 2.38 -16.91
CA PRO A 16 -2.12 2.59 -15.56
C PRO A 16 -3.38 1.78 -15.23
N GLU A 17 -4.20 1.38 -16.22
CA GLU A 17 -5.34 0.48 -16.03
C GLU A 17 -4.87 -0.92 -15.62
N VAL A 18 -3.95 -1.49 -16.42
CA VAL A 18 -3.34 -2.81 -16.18
C VAL A 18 -2.60 -2.83 -14.84
N HIS A 19 -1.90 -1.74 -14.51
CA HIS A 19 -1.26 -1.61 -13.20
C HIS A 19 -2.28 -1.62 -12.05
N ARG A 20 -3.37 -0.86 -12.17
CA ARG A 20 -4.42 -0.80 -11.14
C ARG A 20 -5.06 -2.16 -10.88
N GLU A 21 -5.33 -2.92 -11.95
CA GLU A 21 -5.88 -4.28 -11.86
C GLU A 21 -4.90 -5.24 -11.18
N ASN A 22 -3.63 -5.24 -11.60
CA ASN A 22 -2.59 -6.07 -10.98
C ASN A 22 -2.45 -5.77 -9.48
N VAL A 23 -2.46 -4.50 -9.09
CA VAL A 23 -2.41 -4.11 -7.67
C VAL A 23 -3.65 -4.58 -6.91
N ALA A 24 -4.83 -4.60 -7.54
CA ALA A 24 -6.04 -5.16 -6.91
C ALA A 24 -5.89 -6.67 -6.68
N ILE A 25 -5.47 -7.43 -7.70
CA ILE A 25 -5.21 -8.87 -7.60
C ILE A 25 -4.18 -9.16 -6.50
N ASP A 26 -3.08 -8.40 -6.45
CA ASP A 26 -2.05 -8.56 -5.42
C ASP A 26 -2.59 -8.38 -4.00
N ARG A 27 -3.55 -7.47 -3.78
CA ARG A 27 -4.17 -7.29 -2.46
C ARG A 27 -5.00 -8.51 -2.06
N ASP A 28 -5.76 -9.07 -2.99
CA ASP A 28 -6.57 -10.24 -2.75
C ASP A 28 -5.70 -11.48 -2.48
N MET A 29 -4.62 -11.64 -3.25
CA MET A 29 -3.65 -12.72 -3.02
C MET A 29 -3.00 -12.62 -1.64
N ARG A 30 -2.58 -11.42 -1.21
CA ARG A 30 -2.02 -11.20 0.12
C ARG A 30 -3.00 -11.54 1.24
N LEU A 31 -4.29 -11.28 1.07
CA LEU A 31 -5.31 -11.66 2.06
C LEU A 31 -5.36 -13.18 2.23
N ILE A 32 -5.37 -13.93 1.13
CA ILE A 32 -5.37 -15.41 1.18
C ILE A 32 -4.07 -15.93 1.82
N GLU A 33 -2.92 -15.39 1.42
CA GLU A 33 -1.63 -15.77 2.01
C GLU A 33 -1.58 -15.53 3.53
N GLN A 34 -2.14 -14.42 4.01
CA GLN A 34 -2.22 -14.14 5.44
C GLN A 34 -3.06 -15.17 6.19
N LEU A 35 -4.19 -15.59 5.63
CA LEU A 35 -5.04 -16.63 6.20
C LEU A 35 -4.34 -17.99 6.21
N VAL A 36 -3.68 -18.38 5.11
CA VAL A 36 -2.90 -19.62 5.01
C VAL A 36 -1.73 -19.62 6.01
N HIS A 37 -1.05 -18.48 6.15
CA HIS A 37 0.04 -18.33 7.10
C HIS A 37 -0.46 -18.45 8.55
N LEU A 38 -1.60 -17.84 8.87
CA LEU A 38 -2.22 -17.97 10.18
C LEU A 38 -2.60 -19.43 10.47
N ARG A 39 -3.20 -20.15 9.51
CA ARG A 39 -3.47 -21.60 9.65
C ARG A 39 -2.20 -22.35 10.02
N LYS A 40 -1.12 -22.14 9.25
CA LYS A 40 0.17 -22.81 9.49
C LYS A 40 0.72 -22.48 10.88
N LYS A 41 0.64 -21.22 11.31
CA LYS A 41 1.05 -20.79 12.67
C LYS A 41 0.25 -21.47 13.78
N LEU A 42 -1.04 -21.72 13.55
CA LEU A 42 -1.90 -22.45 14.48
C LEU A 42 -1.67 -23.97 14.46
N GLY A 43 -0.79 -24.48 13.59
CA GLY A 43 -0.50 -25.91 13.46
C GLY A 43 -1.65 -26.73 12.87
N LEU A 44 -2.63 -26.08 12.23
CA LEU A 44 -3.80 -26.77 11.69
C LEU A 44 -3.51 -27.34 10.30
N THR A 45 -3.93 -28.57 10.05
CA THR A 45 -3.91 -29.17 8.71
C THR A 45 -5.06 -28.63 7.85
N GLN A 46 -4.95 -28.75 6.53
CA GLN A 46 -6.05 -28.38 5.64
C GLN A 46 -7.32 -29.20 5.92
N THR A 47 -7.17 -30.49 6.26
CA THR A 47 -8.30 -31.35 6.65
C THR A 47 -9.01 -30.85 7.90
N GLN A 48 -8.26 -30.45 8.93
CA GLN A 48 -8.84 -29.90 10.17
C GLN A 48 -9.61 -28.59 9.92
N VAL A 49 -9.08 -27.73 9.05
CA VAL A 49 -9.81 -26.52 8.64
C VAL A 49 -11.06 -26.88 7.86
N ALA A 50 -10.97 -27.85 6.94
CA ALA A 50 -12.10 -28.33 6.15
C ALA A 50 -13.24 -28.87 7.04
N GLU A 51 -12.90 -29.67 8.06
CA GLU A 51 -13.84 -30.18 9.06
C GLU A 51 -14.54 -29.03 9.80
N ARG A 52 -13.78 -28.03 10.28
CA ARG A 52 -14.35 -26.85 10.95
C ARG A 52 -15.24 -26.01 10.02
N MET A 53 -14.93 -25.99 8.72
CA MET A 53 -15.73 -25.33 7.70
C MET A 53 -16.95 -26.16 7.24
N GLY A 54 -17.02 -27.45 7.57
CA GLY A 54 -18.00 -28.36 6.96
C GLY A 54 -17.82 -28.49 5.44
N ARG A 55 -16.58 -28.60 4.97
CA ARG A 55 -16.19 -28.70 3.54
C ARG A 55 -15.20 -29.84 3.33
N SER A 56 -14.95 -30.18 2.06
CA SER A 56 -13.93 -31.16 1.70
C SER A 56 -12.52 -30.58 1.83
N GLN A 57 -11.52 -31.43 2.08
CA GLN A 57 -10.12 -31.00 2.07
C GLN A 57 -9.71 -30.46 0.69
N ALA A 58 -10.22 -31.05 -0.41
CA ALA A 58 -9.99 -30.53 -1.76
C ALA A 58 -10.47 -29.07 -1.91
N ALA A 59 -11.65 -28.72 -1.38
CA ALA A 59 -12.15 -27.35 -1.41
C ALA A 59 -11.26 -26.37 -0.62
N VAL A 60 -10.65 -26.84 0.48
CA VAL A 60 -9.64 -26.06 1.20
C VAL A 60 -8.34 -25.94 0.40
N SER A 61 -7.86 -27.02 -0.22
CA SER A 61 -6.68 -26.97 -1.09
C SER A 61 -6.85 -26.01 -2.25
N ASP A 62 -8.04 -26.01 -2.88
CA ASP A 62 -8.38 -25.09 -3.98
C ASP A 62 -8.41 -23.64 -3.49
N PHE A 63 -8.94 -23.40 -2.29
CA PHE A 63 -8.92 -22.08 -1.65
C PHE A 63 -7.49 -21.59 -1.34
N GLU A 64 -6.59 -22.47 -0.89
CA GLU A 64 -5.20 -22.10 -0.55
C GLU A 64 -4.29 -21.98 -1.78
N ARG A 65 -4.77 -22.33 -2.97
CA ARG A 65 -3.99 -22.25 -4.21
C ARG A 65 -3.83 -20.79 -4.68
N LEU A 66 -2.62 -20.43 -5.10
CA LEU A 66 -2.35 -19.13 -5.72
C LEU A 66 -3.16 -18.98 -7.03
N GLY A 67 -3.85 -17.84 -7.20
CA GLY A 67 -4.61 -17.50 -8.41
C GLY A 67 -6.08 -17.94 -8.42
N GLY A 68 -6.67 -18.29 -7.28
CA GLY A 68 -8.12 -18.45 -7.15
C GLY A 68 -8.85 -17.14 -6.88
N ASP A 69 -10.15 -17.08 -7.20
CA ASP A 69 -11.06 -15.98 -6.85
C ASP A 69 -12.15 -16.48 -5.88
N PRO A 70 -11.86 -16.60 -4.57
CA PRO A 70 -12.82 -17.08 -3.61
C PRO A 70 -13.84 -16.00 -3.25
N HIS A 71 -15.13 -16.33 -3.34
CA HIS A 71 -16.19 -15.46 -2.80
C HIS A 71 -15.94 -15.05 -1.35
N LEU A 72 -16.37 -13.83 -0.99
CA LEU A 72 -16.26 -13.29 0.39
C LEU A 72 -16.86 -14.22 1.46
N SER A 73 -17.90 -15.01 1.11
CA SER A 73 -18.47 -16.02 2.01
C SER A 73 -17.48 -17.13 2.38
N THR A 74 -16.62 -17.51 1.44
CA THR A 74 -15.61 -18.55 1.62
C THR A 74 -14.46 -18.04 2.48
N ILE A 75 -13.97 -16.83 2.20
CA ILE A 75 -12.97 -16.12 3.03
C ILE A 75 -13.45 -16.04 4.48
N ARG A 76 -14.69 -15.59 4.69
CA ARG A 76 -15.30 -15.48 6.02
C ARG A 76 -15.35 -16.83 6.74
N ARG A 77 -15.80 -17.88 6.07
CA ARG A 77 -15.89 -19.23 6.66
C ARG A 77 -14.51 -19.77 7.04
N TYR A 78 -13.51 -19.54 6.20
CA TYR A 78 -12.14 -19.94 6.48
C TYR A 78 -11.58 -19.21 7.70
N ALA A 79 -11.75 -17.87 7.78
CA ALA A 79 -11.35 -17.09 8.94
C ALA A 79 -12.03 -17.58 10.23
N LEU A 80 -13.34 -17.85 10.19
CA LEU A 80 -14.08 -18.40 11.34
C LEU A 80 -13.53 -19.77 11.78
N ALA A 81 -13.16 -20.64 10.84
CA ALA A 81 -12.55 -21.94 11.17
C ALA A 81 -11.18 -21.80 11.87
N LEU A 82 -10.48 -20.69 11.63
CA LEU A 82 -9.24 -20.34 12.34
C LEU A 82 -9.48 -19.59 13.66
N GLY A 83 -10.70 -19.14 13.95
CA GLY A 83 -10.98 -18.21 15.06
C GLY A 83 -10.52 -16.78 14.78
N ALA A 84 -10.38 -16.40 13.51
CA ALA A 84 -9.95 -15.09 13.06
C ALA A 84 -11.12 -14.22 12.58
N THR A 85 -10.91 -12.92 12.52
CA THR A 85 -11.87 -11.94 11.95
C THR A 85 -11.24 -11.26 10.75
N VAL A 86 -12.05 -11.03 9.70
CA VAL A 86 -11.66 -10.28 8.50
C VAL A 86 -12.51 -9.02 8.44
N HIS A 87 -11.86 -7.87 8.23
CA HIS A 87 -12.52 -6.57 8.06
C HIS A 87 -12.31 -6.06 6.64
N HIS A 88 -13.37 -5.49 6.06
CA HIS A 88 -13.32 -4.86 4.75
C HIS A 88 -13.28 -3.34 4.89
N ILE A 89 -12.34 -2.70 4.20
CA ILE A 89 -12.18 -1.24 4.20
C ILE A 89 -12.28 -0.77 2.75
N VAL A 90 -13.20 0.14 2.48
CA VAL A 90 -13.34 0.78 1.17
C VAL A 90 -12.68 2.15 1.23
N ARG A 91 -11.76 2.41 0.28
CA ARG A 91 -11.10 3.70 0.11
C ARG A 91 -11.29 4.16 -1.32
N GLN A 92 -11.52 5.45 -1.52
CA GLN A 92 -11.45 6.04 -2.85
C GLN A 92 -10.00 5.99 -3.32
N ALA A 93 -9.77 5.47 -4.52
CA ALA A 93 -8.50 5.66 -5.19
C ALA A 93 -8.41 7.15 -5.53
N SER A 94 -7.66 7.93 -4.75
CA SER A 94 -7.31 9.27 -5.21
C SER A 94 -6.47 9.06 -6.47
N MET A 95 -6.95 9.56 -7.61
CA MET A 95 -6.10 9.80 -8.76
C MET A 95 -4.83 10.46 -8.21
N GLU A 96 -3.67 9.84 -8.40
CA GLU A 96 -2.42 10.41 -7.91
C GLU A 96 -2.39 11.88 -8.31
N ALA A 97 -2.24 12.73 -7.30
CA ALA A 97 -2.11 14.15 -7.50
C ALA A 97 -1.04 14.37 -8.58
N SER A 98 -1.44 14.99 -9.69
CA SER A 98 -0.48 15.59 -10.60
C SER A 98 0.52 16.38 -9.75
N PRO A 99 1.84 16.34 -10.04
CA PRO A 99 2.81 17.15 -9.32
C PRO A 99 2.59 18.60 -9.73
N THR A 100 1.56 19.24 -9.18
CA THR A 100 1.25 20.63 -9.42
C THR A 100 0.79 21.24 -8.11
N ARG A 101 1.74 22.02 -7.57
CA ARG A 101 1.68 22.86 -6.37
C ARG A 101 1.90 22.14 -5.04
N ALA A 102 3.11 21.60 -4.89
CA ALA A 102 3.81 21.81 -3.64
C ALA A 102 4.06 23.32 -3.48
N THR A 103 3.13 24.06 -2.86
CA THR A 103 3.54 25.23 -2.09
C THR A 103 4.45 24.71 -0.99
N PRO A 104 5.72 25.15 -0.91
CA PRO A 104 6.60 24.69 0.16
C PRO A 104 5.96 25.05 1.50
N PRO A 105 5.99 24.14 2.50
CA PRO A 105 5.54 24.47 3.83
C PRO A 105 6.38 25.67 4.32
N THR A 106 5.73 26.82 4.50
CA THR A 106 6.37 27.96 5.15
C THR A 106 6.48 27.63 6.63
N ILE A 107 7.65 27.14 7.05
CA ILE A 107 7.95 26.95 8.46
C ILE A 107 8.11 28.34 9.07
N ARG A 108 7.13 28.78 9.88
CA ARG A 108 7.32 29.94 10.76
C ARG A 108 8.03 29.48 12.03
N VAL A 109 9.26 29.92 12.20
CA VAL A 109 9.97 29.84 13.48
C VAL A 109 9.54 31.04 14.31
N THR A 110 8.81 30.82 15.40
CA THR A 110 8.56 31.86 16.42
C THR A 110 9.62 31.74 17.51
N SER A 111 10.53 32.70 17.57
CA SER A 111 11.47 32.87 18.68
C SER A 111 10.81 33.67 19.81
N THR A 112 10.98 33.22 21.05
CA THR A 112 10.40 33.80 22.28
C THR A 112 11.07 35.09 22.74
N MET A 113 11.82 35.78 21.87
CA MET A 113 12.43 37.08 22.17
C MET A 113 12.32 38.00 20.94
N GLY A 114 11.20 38.74 20.84
CA GLY A 114 11.13 40.11 20.33
C GLY A 114 11.75 40.51 18.98
N SER A 115 12.01 39.61 18.02
CA SER A 115 12.42 40.04 16.67
C SER A 115 12.01 39.06 15.57
N VAL A 116 11.41 39.58 14.50
CA VAL A 116 10.88 38.82 13.35
C VAL A 116 11.89 38.86 12.21
N PHE A 117 12.36 37.70 11.75
CA PHE A 117 13.19 37.56 10.55
C PHE A 117 12.48 36.68 9.52
N SER A 118 12.50 37.09 8.26
CA SER A 118 12.05 36.30 7.11
C SER A 118 13.27 35.91 6.28
N ALA A 119 13.59 34.62 6.23
CA ALA A 119 14.65 34.09 5.38
C ALA A 119 14.02 33.23 4.27
N SER A 120 14.27 33.61 3.01
CA SER A 120 13.95 32.80 1.84
C SER A 120 15.19 32.01 1.45
N LEU A 121 15.10 30.67 1.44
CA LEU A 121 16.17 29.81 0.97
C LEU A 121 16.22 29.87 -0.56
N CYS A 122 17.09 30.72 -1.10
CA CYS A 122 17.48 30.64 -2.50
C CYS A 122 18.40 29.43 -2.66
N SER A 123 17.94 28.39 -3.36
CA SER A 123 18.78 27.31 -3.86
C SER A 123 19.72 27.87 -4.93
N GLY A 124 20.86 28.39 -4.51
CA GLY A 124 21.92 28.90 -5.36
C GLY A 124 23.19 28.09 -5.15
N THR A 125 23.65 27.46 -6.23
CA THR A 125 24.92 26.76 -6.35
C THR A 125 26.12 27.63 -5.95
N THR A 126 27.13 26.98 -5.39
CA THR A 126 28.48 27.42 -5.04
C THR A 126 28.97 28.71 -5.71
N THR A 127 29.33 29.72 -4.92
CA THR A 127 30.59 30.51 -5.02
C THR A 127 30.62 31.56 -3.90
N ASN A 128 31.77 31.66 -3.21
CA ASN A 128 32.12 32.63 -2.17
C ASN A 128 31.63 34.07 -2.47
N ALA A 129 30.93 34.69 -1.52
CA ALA A 129 31.09 36.12 -1.19
C ALA A 129 30.32 36.48 0.10
N SER A 130 31.07 37.00 1.07
CA SER A 130 30.76 37.96 2.13
C SER A 130 29.29 38.17 2.58
N ALA A 131 29.06 37.93 3.87
CA ALA A 131 27.81 38.28 4.56
C ALA A 131 27.70 39.81 4.72
N ASP A 132 26.78 40.44 4.00
CA ASP A 132 26.36 41.82 4.27
C ASP A 132 25.23 41.83 5.30
N LEU A 133 25.56 42.34 6.48
CA LEU A 133 24.67 42.48 7.63
C LEU A 133 24.05 43.89 7.60
N VAL A 134 22.82 44.03 7.10
CA VAL A 134 22.11 45.33 7.17
C VAL A 134 21.34 45.42 8.49
N ARG A 135 21.76 46.39 9.31
CA ARG A 135 21.11 46.76 10.58
C ARG A 135 19.99 47.76 10.28
N LEU A 136 18.75 47.42 10.61
CA LEU A 136 17.63 48.37 10.60
C LEU A 136 17.45 48.95 12.00
N GLY A 137 17.63 50.27 12.12
CA GLY A 137 17.09 51.15 13.18
C GLY A 137 16.50 52.39 12.50
N GLU A 138 15.60 53.17 13.07
CA GLU A 138 14.92 53.16 14.39
C GLU A 138 13.40 53.05 14.22
#